data_AF-A0A496Y3Q5-F1
#
_entry.id   AF-A0A496Y3Q5-F1
#
_cell.length_a   1.000
_cell.length_b   1.000
_cell.length_c   1.000
_cell.angle_alpha   90.00
_cell.angle_beta   90.00
_cell.angle_gamma   90.00
#
_symmetry.space_group_name_H-M   'P 1'
#
loop_
_entity.id
_entity.type
_entity.pdbx_description
1 polymer ?
#
loop_
_entity_poly.entity_id
_entity_poly.type
_entity_poly.pdbx_seq_one_letter_code
_entity_poly.pdbx_strand_id
1 'polypeptide(L)'
;MLEMARLVGTPRKGIILQTRAGRNVENSQSCEPDVLTRERYDLLRRKYYSWINRKPACGVYNCFGLVWASRRTAIYDESELSKILTDDGYRRLATEEQIQHGDVILYRLDGNTLHAAMALELRQLQLESSKMPWVLSKWGNVFGEDIHHFLEVPDDIRECSIEIWTDRP
;
A
#
# COMPACT_ATOMS: atom_id res chain seq x y z
N MET A 1 9.28 -43.79 -16.93
CA MET A 1 9.41 -42.36 -17.27
C MET A 1 9.27 -41.59 -15.97
N LEU A 2 10.40 -41.27 -15.32
CA LEU A 2 10.40 -40.44 -14.11
C LEU A 2 10.06 -39.01 -14.51
N GLU A 3 8.99 -38.49 -13.94
CA GLU A 3 8.61 -37.08 -13.99
C GLU A 3 9.76 -36.26 -13.37
N MET A 4 10.51 -35.55 -14.21
CA MET A 4 11.55 -34.63 -13.73
C MET A 4 10.85 -33.53 -12.92
N ALA A 5 10.95 -33.64 -11.60
CA ALA A 5 10.54 -32.63 -10.64
C ALA A 5 11.09 -31.27 -11.10
N ARG A 6 10.17 -30.37 -11.49
CA ARG A 6 10.47 -28.98 -11.79
C ARG A 6 11.04 -28.33 -10.53
N LEU A 7 12.37 -28.26 -10.46
CA LEU A 7 13.16 -27.32 -9.68
C LEU A 7 13.08 -25.88 -10.24
N VAL A 8 12.07 -25.59 -11.07
CA VAL A 8 11.80 -24.27 -11.63
C VAL A 8 10.72 -23.67 -10.76
N GLY A 9 11.07 -22.66 -9.95
CA GLY A 9 10.16 -21.99 -9.03
C GLY A 9 8.82 -21.65 -9.69
N THR A 10 7.75 -21.68 -8.90
CA THR A 10 6.39 -21.39 -9.37
C THR A 10 6.39 -20.08 -10.18
N PRO A 11 6.00 -20.10 -11.46
CA PRO A 11 6.03 -18.91 -12.30
C PRO A 11 5.22 -17.78 -11.66
N ARG A 12 5.72 -16.54 -11.75
CA ARG A 12 5.02 -15.36 -11.24
C ARG A 12 3.61 -15.31 -11.84
N LYS A 13 2.60 -15.33 -10.98
CA LYS A 13 1.20 -15.28 -11.39
C LYS A 13 0.74 -13.82 -11.42
N GLY A 14 0.66 -13.24 -12.61
CA GLY A 14 0.05 -11.92 -12.85
C GLY A 14 -1.43 -12.04 -13.23
N ILE A 15 -2.15 -10.93 -13.14
CA ILE A 15 -3.50 -10.77 -13.70
C ILE A 15 -3.52 -9.64 -14.72
N ILE A 16 -4.53 -9.60 -15.59
CA ILE A 16 -4.77 -8.40 -16.41
C ILE A 16 -5.26 -7.30 -15.46
N LEU A 17 -4.42 -6.28 -15.29
CA LEU A 17 -4.72 -5.04 -14.59
C LEU A 17 -4.47 -3.90 -15.58
N GLN A 18 -5.39 -2.96 -15.67
CA GLN A 18 -5.31 -1.83 -16.60
C GLN A 18 -5.64 -0.53 -15.89
N THR A 19 -5.01 0.55 -16.33
CA THR A 19 -5.37 1.92 -15.95
C THR A 19 -6.69 2.34 -16.60
N ARG A 20 -7.25 3.48 -16.17
CA ARG A 20 -8.45 4.11 -16.75
C ARG A 20 -8.27 4.43 -18.24
N ALA A 21 -7.04 4.71 -18.67
CA ALA A 21 -6.69 4.91 -20.08
C ALA A 21 -6.50 3.61 -20.87
N GLY A 22 -6.70 2.44 -20.23
CA GLY A 22 -6.60 1.12 -20.88
C GLY A 22 -5.17 0.59 -21.03
N ARG A 23 -4.16 1.20 -20.38
CA ARG A 23 -2.78 0.69 -20.41
C ARG A 23 -2.60 -0.43 -19.40
N ASN A 24 -1.97 -1.53 -19.81
CA ASN A 24 -1.66 -2.64 -18.91
C ASN A 24 -0.72 -2.19 -17.79
N VAL A 25 -0.95 -2.69 -16.57
CA VAL A 25 -0.12 -2.50 -15.38
C VAL A 25 0.59 -3.79 -15.04
N GLU A 26 1.92 -3.76 -14.98
CA GLU A 26 2.71 -4.92 -14.56
C GLU A 26 2.49 -5.23 -13.08
N ASN A 27 2.25 -6.51 -12.80
CA ASN A 27 1.86 -6.95 -11.47
C ASN A 27 2.18 -8.44 -11.26
N SER A 28 2.25 -8.86 -10.00
CA SER A 28 2.35 -10.27 -9.64
C SER A 28 1.77 -10.56 -8.27
N GLN A 29 1.29 -11.79 -8.08
CA GLN A 29 0.92 -12.34 -6.78
C GLN A 29 2.11 -13.10 -6.19
N SER A 30 2.36 -12.94 -4.89
CA SER A 30 3.33 -13.75 -4.15
C SER A 30 2.64 -14.92 -3.46
N CYS A 31 3.44 -15.88 -2.97
CA CYS A 31 2.95 -16.97 -2.14
C CYS A 31 2.44 -16.45 -0.79
N GLU A 32 1.54 -17.21 -0.16
CA GLU A 32 1.09 -16.93 1.20
C GLU A 32 2.27 -16.90 2.20
N PRO A 33 2.23 -16.01 3.21
CA PRO A 33 3.28 -15.94 4.21
C PRO A 33 3.35 -17.21 5.03
N ASP A 34 4.59 -17.66 5.27
CA ASP A 34 4.91 -18.73 6.20
C ASP A 34 4.68 -18.31 7.67
N VAL A 35 4.85 -19.27 8.58
CA VAL A 35 4.65 -19.04 10.02
C VAL A 35 5.58 -17.94 10.55
N LEU A 36 6.85 -17.96 10.16
CA LEU A 36 7.85 -16.98 10.61
C LEU A 36 7.51 -15.56 10.15
N THR A 37 7.01 -15.41 8.92
CA THR A 37 6.58 -14.12 8.38
C THR A 37 5.37 -13.57 9.13
N ARG A 38 4.41 -14.45 9.48
CA ARG A 38 3.26 -14.08 10.31
C ARG A 38 3.69 -13.63 11.71
N GLU A 39 4.60 -14.37 12.34
CA GLU A 39 5.15 -13.99 13.65
C GLU A 39 5.89 -12.65 13.61
N ARG A 40 6.69 -12.38 12.58
CA ARG A 40 7.36 -11.09 12.38
C ARG A 40 6.36 -9.94 12.26
N TYR A 41 5.26 -10.16 11.55
CA TYR A 41 4.19 -9.17 11.46
C TYR A 41 3.53 -8.92 12.82
N ASP A 42 3.23 -9.97 13.58
CA ASP A 42 2.66 -9.83 14.92
C ASP A 42 3.59 -9.07 15.88
N LEU A 43 4.90 -9.32 15.78
CA LEU A 43 5.91 -8.56 16.54
C LEU A 43 5.93 -7.07 16.15
N LEU A 44 5.87 -6.75 14.86
CA LEU A 44 5.77 -5.36 14.39
C LEU A 44 4.54 -4.68 15.00
N ARG A 45 3.38 -5.34 14.96
CA ARG A 45 2.14 -4.78 15.50
C ARG A 45 2.16 -4.58 17.01
N ARG A 46 2.91 -5.39 17.76
CA ARG A 46 3.11 -5.17 19.21
C ARG A 46 3.90 -3.89 19.50
N LYS A 47 4.75 -3.42 18.57
CA LYS A 47 5.47 -2.15 18.70
C LYS A 47 4.56 -0.93 18.52
N TYR A 48 3.53 -1.06 17.68
CA TYR A 48 2.61 0.02 17.30
C TYR A 48 1.20 -0.24 17.87
N TYR A 49 1.02 0.01 19.17
CA TYR A 49 -0.20 -0.36 19.91
C TYR A 49 -1.46 0.37 19.44
N SER A 50 -1.33 1.53 18.78
CA SER A 50 -2.46 2.29 18.22
C SER A 50 -2.94 1.74 16.88
N TRP A 51 -2.21 0.81 16.26
CA TRP A 51 -2.62 0.19 15.01
C TRP A 51 -3.80 -0.77 15.22
N ILE A 52 -4.82 -0.60 14.38
CA ILE A 52 -5.99 -1.47 14.37
C ILE A 52 -5.81 -2.48 13.25
N ASN A 53 -5.73 -3.78 13.58
CA ASN A 53 -5.68 -4.80 12.54
C ASN A 53 -6.99 -4.84 11.79
N ARG A 54 -6.91 -4.80 10.47
CA ARG A 54 -8.06 -5.00 9.60
C ARG A 54 -8.03 -6.34 8.89
N LYS A 55 -6.85 -6.83 8.52
CA LYS A 55 -6.65 -8.18 7.94
C LYS A 55 -5.33 -8.81 8.40
N PRO A 56 -5.29 -10.15 8.52
CA PRO A 56 -4.06 -10.87 8.77
C PRO A 56 -3.11 -10.82 7.57
N ALA A 57 -1.89 -11.28 7.79
CA ALA A 57 -0.85 -11.40 6.78
C ALA A 57 -1.29 -12.26 5.57
N CYS A 58 -1.00 -11.77 4.36
CA CYS A 58 -1.30 -12.40 3.07
C CYS A 58 -0.27 -11.99 2.01
N GLY A 59 -0.04 -12.84 0.99
CA GLY A 59 0.97 -12.59 -0.07
C GLY A 59 0.41 -12.11 -1.41
N VAL A 60 -0.91 -11.99 -1.53
CA VAL A 60 -1.57 -11.77 -2.82
C VAL A 60 -1.32 -10.37 -3.39
N TYR A 61 -1.15 -9.36 -2.55
CA TYR A 61 -0.97 -7.95 -2.93
C TYR A 61 0.05 -7.28 -2.00
N ASN A 62 0.42 -6.03 -2.27
CA ASN A 62 1.19 -5.17 -1.38
C ASN A 62 0.44 -3.86 -1.12
N CYS A 63 1.07 -2.83 -0.55
CA CYS A 63 0.46 -1.51 -0.34
C CYS A 63 -0.12 -0.91 -1.63
N PHE A 64 0.62 -0.96 -2.74
CA PHE A 64 0.15 -0.44 -4.03
C PHE A 64 -1.01 -1.26 -4.58
N GLY A 65 -0.96 -2.59 -4.45
CA GLY A 65 -2.07 -3.47 -4.80
C GLY A 65 -3.34 -3.26 -3.96
N LEU A 66 -3.18 -2.82 -2.71
CA LEU A 66 -4.30 -2.42 -1.85
C LEU A 66 -5.00 -1.17 -2.41
N VAL A 67 -4.21 -0.17 -2.83
CA VAL A 67 -4.72 1.12 -3.32
C VAL A 67 -5.33 0.98 -4.72
N TRP A 68 -4.59 0.42 -5.68
CA TRP A 68 -4.98 0.47 -7.11
C TRP A 68 -5.45 -0.85 -7.71
N ALA A 69 -5.18 -1.99 -7.07
CA ALA A 69 -5.54 -3.30 -7.62
C ALA A 69 -6.65 -4.03 -6.86
N SER A 70 -7.34 -3.31 -5.95
CA SER A 70 -8.42 -3.87 -5.11
C SER A 70 -8.01 -5.17 -4.40
N ARG A 71 -6.76 -5.27 -3.94
CA ARG A 71 -6.21 -6.43 -3.23
C ARG A 71 -6.09 -7.71 -4.05
N ARG A 72 -6.10 -7.62 -5.39
CA ARG A 72 -6.04 -8.80 -6.27
C ARG A 72 -4.64 -9.14 -6.74
N THR A 73 -3.67 -8.22 -6.67
CA THR A 73 -2.29 -8.44 -7.11
C THR A 73 -1.38 -7.37 -6.50
N ALA A 74 -0.06 -7.56 -6.52
CA ALA A 74 0.92 -6.55 -6.10
C ALA A 74 1.52 -5.84 -7.32
N ILE A 75 1.82 -4.55 -7.16
CA ILE A 75 2.49 -3.69 -8.15
C ILE A 75 3.85 -3.32 -7.56
N TYR A 76 4.92 -3.25 -8.33
CA TYR A 76 6.28 -3.07 -7.77
C TYR A 76 7.03 -1.89 -8.35
N ASP A 77 6.86 -1.62 -9.64
CA ASP A 77 7.71 -0.69 -10.35
C ASP A 77 7.19 0.75 -10.27
N GLU A 78 8.08 1.70 -9.99
CA GLU A 78 7.74 3.13 -9.88
C GLU A 78 7.17 3.70 -11.20
N SER A 79 7.60 3.16 -12.34
CA SER A 79 7.05 3.54 -13.65
C SER A 79 5.57 3.16 -13.77
N GLU A 80 5.17 2.05 -13.16
CA GLU A 80 3.78 1.59 -13.14
C GLU A 80 2.92 2.47 -12.25
N LEU A 81 3.46 2.91 -11.11
CA LEU A 81 2.80 3.88 -10.22
C LEU A 81 2.62 5.23 -10.92
N SER A 82 3.67 5.74 -11.54
CA SER A 82 3.63 7.01 -12.29
C SER A 82 2.61 6.95 -13.44
N LYS A 83 2.54 5.80 -14.12
CA LYS A 83 1.56 5.51 -15.16
C LYS A 83 0.13 5.52 -14.62
N ILE A 84 -0.14 4.83 -13.52
CA ILE A 84 -1.45 4.81 -12.85
C ILE A 84 -1.87 6.23 -12.44
N LEU A 85 -1.00 6.96 -11.74
CA LEU A 85 -1.32 8.32 -11.30
C LEU A 85 -1.72 9.22 -12.48
N THR A 86 -0.99 9.14 -13.58
CA THR A 86 -1.27 9.94 -14.79
C THR A 86 -2.55 9.49 -15.49
N ASP A 87 -2.71 8.19 -15.76
CA ASP A 87 -3.83 7.66 -16.54
C ASP A 87 -5.16 7.72 -15.81
N ASP A 88 -5.13 7.53 -14.49
CA ASP A 88 -6.31 7.51 -13.65
C ASP A 88 -6.70 8.92 -13.19
N GLY A 89 -5.95 9.94 -13.62
CA GLY A 89 -6.27 11.35 -13.36
C GLY A 89 -5.99 11.79 -11.93
N TYR A 90 -5.05 11.15 -11.24
CA TYR A 90 -4.61 11.61 -9.94
C TYR A 90 -3.82 12.91 -10.07
N ARG A 91 -4.10 13.83 -9.15
CA ARG A 91 -3.32 15.06 -8.95
C ARG A 91 -2.89 15.16 -7.50
N ARG A 92 -1.83 15.91 -7.23
CA ARG A 92 -1.49 16.28 -5.86
C ARG A 92 -2.59 17.16 -5.28
N LEU A 93 -2.93 16.91 -4.03
CA LEU A 93 -3.86 17.70 -3.25
C LEU A 93 -3.21 19.06 -2.93
N ALA A 94 -3.92 20.17 -3.20
CA ALA A 94 -3.40 21.50 -2.90
C ALA A 94 -3.38 21.77 -1.39
N THR A 95 -2.58 22.74 -0.94
CA THR A 95 -2.38 23.03 0.50
C THR A 95 -3.66 23.46 1.21
N GLU A 96 -4.54 24.15 0.50
CA GLU A 96 -5.83 24.64 0.97
C GLU A 96 -6.95 23.58 0.92
N GLU A 97 -6.73 22.47 0.22
CA GLU A 97 -7.72 21.40 0.10
C GLU A 97 -7.68 20.49 1.32
N GLN A 98 -8.87 20.10 1.78
CA GLN A 98 -8.99 19.12 2.85
C GLN A 98 -8.84 17.70 2.30
N ILE A 99 -8.10 16.87 3.04
CA ILE A 99 -7.99 15.43 2.80
C ILE A 99 -9.37 14.80 2.98
N GLN A 100 -9.78 13.93 2.07
CA GLN A 100 -11.04 13.21 2.11
C GLN A 100 -10.84 11.69 2.12
N HIS A 101 -11.88 10.95 2.50
CA HIS A 101 -11.89 9.50 2.36
C HIS A 101 -11.61 9.10 0.91
N GLY A 102 -10.65 8.21 0.71
CA GLY A 102 -10.22 7.73 -0.61
C GLY A 102 -9.01 8.46 -1.18
N ASP A 103 -8.64 9.64 -0.64
CA ASP A 103 -7.38 10.29 -1.03
C ASP A 103 -6.20 9.36 -0.70
N VAL A 104 -5.16 9.39 -1.54
CA VAL A 104 -4.00 8.49 -1.47
C VAL A 104 -2.83 9.22 -0.84
N ILE A 105 -2.20 8.60 0.16
CA ILE A 105 -1.00 9.09 0.80
C ILE A 105 0.19 8.28 0.27
N LEU A 106 1.18 8.96 -0.30
CA LEU A 106 2.43 8.37 -0.78
C LEU A 106 3.59 8.81 0.10
N TYR A 107 4.41 7.84 0.49
CA TYR A 107 5.64 8.04 1.26
C TYR A 107 6.80 7.90 0.30
N ARG A 108 7.57 8.97 0.07
CA ARG A 108 8.59 9.02 -0.99
C ARG A 108 9.98 9.39 -0.49
N LEU A 109 10.99 8.76 -1.07
CA LEU A 109 12.40 9.03 -0.78
C LEU A 109 13.18 8.95 -2.08
N ASP A 110 13.98 9.97 -2.38
CA ASP A 110 14.84 10.04 -3.56
C ASP A 110 14.12 9.70 -4.88
N GLY A 111 12.87 10.18 -5.02
CA GLY A 111 12.04 9.98 -6.20
C GLY A 111 11.33 8.62 -6.29
N ASN A 112 11.57 7.72 -5.34
CA ASN A 112 10.90 6.42 -5.27
C ASN A 112 9.76 6.44 -4.25
N THR A 113 8.66 5.75 -4.57
CA THR A 113 7.55 5.54 -3.65
C THR A 113 7.85 4.31 -2.79
N LEU A 114 8.04 4.52 -1.48
CA LEU A 114 8.34 3.46 -0.52
C LEU A 114 7.07 2.78 -0.01
N HIS A 115 5.99 3.56 0.13
CA HIS A 115 4.73 3.07 0.69
C HIS A 115 3.54 3.88 0.17
N ALA A 116 2.37 3.26 0.20
CA ALA A 116 1.10 3.92 -0.10
C ALA A 116 0.03 3.52 0.91
N ALA A 117 -0.83 4.49 1.22
CA ALA A 117 -1.98 4.29 2.10
C ALA A 117 -3.20 5.03 1.54
N MET A 118 -4.39 4.60 1.94
CA MET A 118 -5.65 5.24 1.58
C MET A 118 -6.24 5.94 2.81
N ALA A 119 -6.58 7.21 2.70
CA ALA A 119 -7.29 7.93 3.74
C ALA A 119 -8.65 7.28 4.00
N LEU A 120 -8.93 6.89 5.25
CA LEU A 120 -10.23 6.37 5.65
C LEU A 120 -11.05 7.46 6.33
N GLU A 121 -10.48 8.13 7.32
CA GLU A 121 -11.23 9.11 8.10
C GLU A 121 -10.31 10.15 8.72
N LEU A 122 -10.88 11.32 8.99
CA LEU A 122 -10.22 12.38 9.72
C LEU A 122 -10.64 12.28 11.19
N ARG A 123 -9.71 11.89 12.07
CA ARG A 123 -9.95 11.87 13.51
C ARG A 123 -9.41 13.13 14.16
N GLN A 124 -10.19 13.71 15.06
CA GLN A 124 -9.69 14.78 15.92
C GLN A 124 -8.92 14.16 17.08
N LEU A 125 -7.66 14.55 17.26
CA LEU A 125 -6.91 14.22 18.47
C LEU A 125 -7.40 15.15 19.58
N GLN A 126 -7.63 14.62 20.79
CA GLN A 126 -8.31 15.35 21.90
C GLN A 126 -7.68 16.72 22.26
N LEU A 127 -6.42 16.95 21.91
CA LEU A 127 -5.67 18.17 22.22
C LEU A 127 -5.38 19.04 20.99
N GLU A 128 -5.80 18.62 19.79
CA GLU A 128 -5.51 19.33 18.55
C GLU A 128 -6.81 19.85 17.91
N SER A 129 -6.75 21.10 17.43
CA SER A 129 -7.82 21.69 16.62
C SER A 129 -7.87 21.11 15.20
N SER A 130 -6.77 20.49 14.75
CA SER A 130 -6.65 19.91 13.42
C SER A 130 -7.08 18.45 13.44
N LYS A 131 -7.85 18.03 12.43
CA LYS A 131 -8.15 16.61 12.22
C LYS A 131 -7.02 15.98 11.42
N MET A 132 -6.55 14.82 11.87
CA MET A 132 -5.48 14.09 11.20
C MET A 132 -6.03 12.83 10.52
N PRO A 133 -5.52 12.47 9.33
CA PRO A 133 -5.98 11.30 8.63
C PRO A 133 -5.52 10.01 9.31
N TRP A 134 -6.48 9.13 9.55
CA TRP A 134 -6.25 7.72 9.77
C TRP A 134 -6.35 7.01 8.42
N VAL A 135 -5.35 6.18 8.15
CA VAL A 135 -5.13 5.58 6.84
C VAL A 135 -5.18 4.07 6.92
N LEU A 136 -5.68 3.45 5.86
CA LEU A 136 -5.60 2.02 5.64
C LEU A 136 -4.39 1.73 4.76
N SER A 137 -3.49 0.89 5.25
CA SER A 137 -2.32 0.47 4.48
C SER A 137 -1.98 -1.00 4.73
N LYS A 138 -0.99 -1.49 4.01
CA LYS A 138 -0.45 -2.84 4.15
C LYS A 138 1.07 -2.79 4.15
N TRP A 139 1.68 -3.47 5.10
CA TRP A 139 3.13 -3.43 5.26
C TRP A 139 3.82 -4.54 4.46
N GLY A 140 4.80 -4.15 3.64
CA GLY A 140 5.52 -5.07 2.77
C GLY A 140 4.61 -5.91 1.85
N ASN A 141 5.19 -6.97 1.29
CA ASN A 141 4.48 -7.83 0.34
C ASN A 141 3.61 -8.90 1.02
N VAL A 142 3.92 -9.21 2.28
CA VAL A 142 3.45 -10.44 2.93
C VAL A 142 2.84 -10.21 4.32
N PHE A 143 2.85 -8.99 4.86
CA PHE A 143 2.20 -8.70 6.15
C PHE A 143 0.71 -8.39 6.00
N GLY A 144 0.02 -7.98 7.06
CA GLY A 144 -1.41 -7.72 7.03
C GLY A 144 -1.79 -6.29 6.68
N GLU A 145 -3.07 -5.99 6.83
CA GLU A 145 -3.60 -4.64 6.71
C GLU A 145 -3.86 -4.04 8.08
N ASP A 146 -3.45 -2.80 8.26
CA ASP A 146 -3.65 -2.05 9.48
C ASP A 146 -4.26 -0.68 9.17
N ILE A 147 -5.08 -0.20 10.10
CA ILE A 147 -5.54 1.18 10.15
C ILE A 147 -4.70 1.88 11.20
N HIS A 148 -4.06 2.99 10.83
CA HIS A 148 -3.14 3.70 11.70
C HIS A 148 -3.11 5.20 11.40
N HIS A 149 -2.51 5.98 12.29
CA HIS A 149 -2.22 7.38 12.02
C HIS A 149 -1.19 7.49 10.89
N PHE A 150 -1.37 8.41 9.94
CA PHE A 150 -0.49 8.48 8.76
C PHE A 150 0.99 8.78 9.08
N LEU A 151 1.29 9.43 10.22
CA LEU A 151 2.67 9.63 10.70
C LEU A 151 3.22 8.43 11.51
N GLU A 152 2.37 7.50 11.93
CA GLU A 152 2.78 6.35 12.71
C GLU A 152 3.23 5.23 11.79
N VAL A 153 4.49 5.28 11.38
CA VAL A 153 5.09 4.37 10.41
C VAL A 153 6.34 3.64 10.95
N PRO A 154 6.70 2.49 10.34
CA PRO A 154 8.00 1.83 10.52
C PRO A 154 9.19 2.78 10.39
N ASP A 155 10.24 2.53 11.17
CA ASP A 155 11.40 3.43 11.30
C ASP A 155 12.12 3.65 9.95
N ASP A 156 12.12 2.65 9.08
CA ASP A 156 12.72 2.64 7.74
C ASP A 156 12.04 3.59 6.75
N ILE A 157 10.84 4.09 7.06
CA ILE A 157 10.13 5.06 6.22
C ILE A 157 9.84 6.38 6.94
N ARG A 158 10.43 6.63 8.11
CA ARG A 158 10.19 7.89 8.85
C ARG A 158 10.80 9.12 8.20
N GLU A 159 11.90 8.96 7.48
CA GLU A 159 12.65 10.08 6.87
C GLU A 159 12.16 10.41 5.43
N CYS A 160 10.99 9.92 5.05
CA CYS A 160 10.42 10.16 3.72
C CYS A 160 9.61 11.48 3.67
N SER A 161 9.42 12.00 2.45
CA SER A 161 8.40 13.02 2.20
C SER A 161 7.03 12.37 2.07
N ILE A 162 6.00 13.08 2.53
CA ILE A 162 4.60 12.65 2.42
C ILE A 162 3.91 13.49 1.36
N GLU A 163 3.37 12.83 0.35
CA GLU A 163 2.56 13.45 -0.69
C GLU A 163 1.12 12.94 -0.60
N ILE A 164 0.16 13.83 -0.81
CA ILE A 164 -1.27 13.47 -0.81
C ILE A 164 -1.80 13.68 -2.21
N TRP A 165 -2.48 12.66 -2.73
CA TRP A 165 -2.99 12.59 -4.09
C TRP A 165 -4.48 12.31 -4.08
N THR A 166 -5.19 12.85 -5.06
CA THR A 166 -6.63 12.69 -5.21
C THR A 166 -6.98 12.51 -6.69
N ASP A 167 -7.95 11.66 -7.00
CA ASP A 167 -8.57 11.52 -8.33
C ASP A 167 -9.94 12.20 -8.40
N ARG A 168 -10.26 13.02 -7.37
CA ARG A 168 -11.47 13.83 -7.33
C ARG A 168 -11.41 14.93 -8.41
N PRO A 169 -12.56 15.27 -9.03
CA PRO A 169 -12.65 16.35 -10.02
C PRO A 169 -12.12 17.70 -9.51
#